data_AF-A0A8S3Z3R2-F1
#
_entry.id   AF-A0A8S3Z3R2-F1
#
_cell.length_a   1.000
_cell.length_b   1.000
_cell.length_c   1.000
_cell.angle_alpha   90.00
_cell.angle_beta   90.00
_cell.angle_gamma   90.00
#
_symmetry.space_group_name_H-M   'P 1'
#
loop_
_entity.id
_entity.type
_entity.pdbx_description
1 polymer ?
#
loop_
_entity_poly.entity_id
_entity_poly.type
_entity_poly.pdbx_seq_one_letter_code
_entity_poly.pdbx_strand_id
1 'polypeptide(L)'
;MTTPNSNVSRFKKPHRTPPPPKVLEYEVEIKNTQWPIVYSPMYNISFWGLEKLHPFDSKKWGRIYKRLKDAGMLNGIPVVEPLEISEEELLCVHSQAYLDSLKLMPFVDFKILKSPFHASCTSGTIIAARLAIERGWAINLGGGFHHCCGDRGGGFCAYADITLAVKFAMAHFQKVSRVMIIDLDAHQGNGYARDFMNNAHIYIFDVYNKDIYPNDAYAK
;
A
#
# COMPACT_ATOMS: atom_id res chain seq x y z
N MET A 1 -43.24 37.22 -19.22
CA MET A 1 -42.36 36.22 -19.87
C MET A 1 -41.41 35.67 -18.81
N THR A 2 -41.77 34.54 -18.22
CA THR A 2 -41.01 33.88 -17.14
C THR A 2 -40.33 32.65 -17.73
N THR A 3 -38.99 32.60 -17.68
CA THR A 3 -38.20 31.45 -18.12
C THR A 3 -38.27 30.31 -17.08
N PRO A 4 -38.37 29.03 -17.49
CA PRO A 4 -38.37 27.91 -16.54
C PRO A 4 -36.94 27.52 -16.16
N ASN A 5 -36.72 27.37 -14.85
CA ASN A 5 -35.54 26.73 -14.26
C ASN A 5 -35.45 25.26 -14.70
N SER A 6 -34.43 24.91 -15.49
CA SER A 6 -34.07 23.53 -15.78
C SER A 6 -33.17 22.99 -14.66
N ASN A 7 -33.80 22.39 -13.64
CA ASN A 7 -33.12 21.52 -12.68
C ASN A 7 -32.65 20.25 -13.40
N VAL A 8 -31.44 20.29 -13.95
CA VAL A 8 -30.76 19.09 -14.44
C VAL A 8 -30.25 18.31 -13.23
N SER A 9 -31.09 17.39 -12.76
CA SER A 9 -30.71 16.27 -11.89
C SER A 9 -29.53 15.53 -12.54
N ARG A 10 -28.31 15.81 -12.09
CA ARG A 10 -27.14 14.96 -12.34
C ARG A 10 -27.38 13.63 -11.63
N PHE A 11 -27.91 12.66 -12.36
CA PHE A 11 -27.93 11.27 -11.96
C PHE A 11 -26.50 10.85 -11.57
N LYS A 12 -26.25 10.68 -10.27
CA LYS A 12 -25.05 9.98 -9.79
C LYS A 12 -25.14 8.57 -10.38
N LYS A 13 -24.22 8.22 -11.28
CA LYS A 13 -24.07 6.83 -11.74
C LYS A 13 -23.95 5.94 -10.50
N PRO A 14 -24.61 4.77 -10.45
CA PRO A 14 -24.46 3.86 -9.32
C PRO A 14 -22.97 3.57 -9.14
N HIS A 15 -22.45 3.77 -7.92
CA HIS A 15 -21.12 3.31 -7.55
C HIS A 15 -21.14 1.79 -7.71
N ARG A 16 -20.60 1.30 -8.84
CA ARG A 16 -20.25 -0.11 -8.95
C ARG A 16 -19.22 -0.37 -7.86
N THR A 17 -19.51 -1.30 -6.97
CA THR A 17 -18.51 -1.83 -6.05
C THR A 17 -17.36 -2.35 -6.89
N PRO A 18 -16.11 -1.93 -6.65
CA PRO A 18 -14.98 -2.45 -7.40
C PRO A 18 -14.90 -3.97 -7.21
N PRO A 19 -14.42 -4.71 -8.24
CA PRO A 19 -14.22 -6.15 -8.09
C PRO A 19 -13.24 -6.43 -6.94
N PRO A 20 -13.29 -7.63 -6.33
CA PRO A 20 -12.29 -8.02 -5.34
C PRO A 20 -10.90 -8.03 -6.00
N PRO A 21 -9.81 -7.71 -5.27
CA PRO A 21 -8.45 -7.81 -5.80
C PRO A 21 -8.15 -9.20 -6.32
N LYS A 22 -7.24 -9.39 -7.28
CA LYS A 22 -6.87 -10.75 -7.71
C LYS A 22 -5.97 -11.42 -6.68
N VAL A 23 -5.91 -12.74 -6.72
CA VAL A 23 -4.92 -13.51 -5.96
C VAL A 23 -3.58 -13.40 -6.67
N LEU A 24 -2.63 -12.71 -6.04
CA LEU A 24 -1.25 -12.68 -6.50
C LEU A 24 -0.58 -14.03 -6.21
N GLU A 25 0.05 -14.58 -7.25
CA GLU A 25 0.89 -15.78 -7.16
C GLU A 25 2.34 -15.39 -6.85
N TYR A 26 3.05 -16.28 -6.17
CA TYR A 26 4.50 -16.20 -6.00
C TYR A 26 5.08 -17.60 -6.25
N GLU A 27 6.25 -17.67 -6.89
CA GLU A 27 6.79 -18.93 -7.41
C GLU A 27 7.71 -19.67 -6.43
N VAL A 28 8.02 -19.06 -5.29
CA VAL A 28 9.03 -19.59 -4.35
C VAL A 28 8.38 -20.55 -3.36
N GLU A 29 8.89 -21.78 -3.29
CA GLU A 29 8.56 -22.71 -2.20
C GLU A 29 9.20 -22.23 -0.88
N ILE A 30 8.36 -21.92 0.10
CA ILE A 30 8.80 -21.37 1.38
C ILE A 30 8.86 -22.50 2.42
N LYS A 31 10.08 -22.85 2.84
CA LYS A 31 10.27 -23.90 3.87
C LYS A 31 9.67 -23.48 5.21
N ASN A 32 9.19 -24.44 5.99
CA ASN A 32 8.65 -24.17 7.34
C ASN A 32 9.67 -23.49 8.28
N THR A 33 10.96 -23.75 8.09
CA THR A 33 12.05 -23.14 8.86
C THR A 33 12.44 -21.74 8.39
N GLN A 34 11.89 -21.28 7.27
CA GLN A 34 12.24 -20.00 6.66
C GLN A 34 11.33 -18.88 7.17
N TRP A 35 11.91 -17.70 7.42
CA TRP A 35 11.14 -16.50 7.72
C TRP A 35 10.38 -16.01 6.47
N PRO A 36 9.06 -15.75 6.57
CA PRO A 36 8.23 -15.25 5.47
C PRO A 36 8.50 -13.76 5.19
N ILE A 37 9.63 -13.47 4.54
CA ILE A 37 10.04 -12.12 4.16
C ILE A 37 9.83 -11.91 2.66
N VAL A 38 9.13 -10.82 2.33
CA VAL A 38 8.89 -10.33 0.98
C VAL A 38 9.80 -9.13 0.70
N TYR A 39 10.59 -9.23 -0.36
CA TYR A 39 11.57 -8.21 -0.74
C TYR A 39 11.88 -8.29 -2.23
N SER A 40 11.93 -7.13 -2.91
CA SER A 40 12.55 -6.99 -4.22
C SER A 40 13.69 -5.97 -4.16
N PRO A 41 14.80 -6.16 -4.90
CA PRO A 41 15.79 -5.12 -5.14
C PRO A 41 15.18 -3.82 -5.69
N MET A 42 14.06 -3.90 -6.40
CA MET A 42 13.30 -2.76 -6.95
C MET A 42 12.72 -1.86 -5.87
N TYR A 43 12.72 -2.30 -4.60
CA TYR A 43 12.39 -1.45 -3.47
C TYR A 43 13.38 -0.29 -3.30
N ASN A 44 14.57 -0.35 -3.89
CA ASN A 44 15.57 0.69 -3.71
C ASN A 44 15.57 1.69 -4.87
N ILE A 45 15.32 2.97 -4.58
CA ILE A 45 15.41 4.02 -5.59
C ILE A 45 16.84 4.59 -5.58
N SER A 46 17.49 4.61 -6.74
CA SER A 46 18.81 5.23 -6.93
C SER A 46 18.72 6.31 -8.00
N PHE A 47 19.29 7.48 -7.73
CA PHE A 47 19.36 8.58 -8.68
C PHE A 47 20.75 9.21 -8.64
N TRP A 48 21.74 8.44 -9.11
CA TRP A 48 23.13 8.90 -9.28
C TRP A 48 23.76 9.53 -8.02
N GLY A 49 23.31 9.17 -6.82
CA GLY A 49 23.78 9.68 -5.54
C GLY A 49 22.97 10.86 -4.99
N LEU A 50 22.13 11.51 -5.80
CA LEU A 50 21.24 12.59 -5.38
C LEU A 50 20.12 12.09 -4.47
N GLU A 51 19.81 10.80 -4.49
CA GLU A 51 18.84 10.20 -3.56
C GLU A 51 19.22 10.42 -2.09
N LYS A 52 20.52 10.63 -1.80
CA LYS A 52 21.04 10.89 -0.45
C LYS A 52 20.68 12.28 0.09
N LEU A 53 20.28 13.20 -0.78
CA LEU A 53 19.86 14.56 -0.39
C LEU A 53 18.38 14.61 -0.02
N HIS A 54 17.62 13.56 -0.33
CA HIS A 54 16.21 13.47 -0.01
C HIS A 54 16.03 12.94 1.43
N PRO A 55 15.13 13.52 2.25
CA PRO A 55 14.95 13.09 3.64
C PRO A 55 14.42 11.65 3.75
N PHE A 56 13.72 11.17 2.73
CA PHE A 56 13.33 9.77 2.62
C PHE A 56 14.50 8.92 2.11
N ASP A 57 14.98 8.02 2.97
CA ASP A 57 16.07 7.11 2.66
C ASP A 57 15.60 5.98 1.72
N SER A 58 15.82 6.19 0.43
CA SER A 58 15.36 5.30 -0.63
C SER A 58 16.10 3.97 -0.75
N LYS A 59 17.11 3.71 0.11
CA LYS A 59 17.91 2.46 0.11
C LYS A 59 17.78 1.69 1.42
N LYS A 60 16.91 2.13 2.33
CA LYS A 60 16.75 1.51 3.66
C LYS A 60 16.41 0.03 3.60
N TRP A 61 15.58 -0.39 2.65
CA TRP A 61 15.15 -1.77 2.51
C TRP A 61 16.29 -2.71 2.13
N GLY A 62 17.12 -2.32 1.15
CA GLY A 62 18.31 -3.07 0.79
C GLY A 62 19.31 -3.16 1.95
N ARG A 63 19.42 -2.11 2.78
CA ARG A 63 20.27 -2.16 3.99
C ARG A 63 19.70 -3.09 5.06
N ILE A 64 18.38 -3.08 5.29
CA ILE A 64 17.72 -4.03 6.19
C ILE A 64 17.94 -5.47 5.70
N TYR A 65 17.65 -5.73 4.42
CA TYR A 65 17.87 -7.04 3.80
C TYR A 65 19.32 -7.51 3.95
N LYS A 66 20.29 -6.63 3.65
CA LYS A 66 21.72 -6.94 3.84
C LYS A 66 22.03 -7.25 5.30
N ARG A 67 21.51 -6.48 6.25
CA ARG A 67 21.76 -6.69 7.68
C ARG A 67 21.20 -8.02 8.18
N LEU A 68 20.00 -8.39 7.74
CA LEU A 68 19.38 -9.70 8.03
C LEU A 68 20.21 -10.85 7.45
N LYS A 69 20.68 -10.69 6.20
CA LYS A 69 21.57 -11.67 5.55
C LYS A 69 22.89 -11.83 6.29
N ASP A 70 23.57 -10.72 6.61
CA ASP A 70 24.86 -10.74 7.32
C ASP A 70 24.73 -11.32 8.74
N ALA A 71 23.58 -11.13 9.39
CA ALA A 71 23.26 -11.73 10.69
C ALA A 71 22.91 -13.24 10.60
N GLY A 72 22.96 -13.83 9.40
CA GLY A 72 22.66 -15.23 9.16
C GLY A 72 21.17 -15.59 9.18
N MET A 73 20.28 -14.60 9.24
CA MET A 73 18.83 -14.81 9.33
C MET A 73 18.21 -15.24 7.99
N LEU A 74 18.94 -15.07 6.88
CA LEU A 74 18.52 -15.41 5.52
C LEU A 74 19.45 -16.45 4.84
N ASN A 75 20.34 -17.10 5.58
CA ASN A 75 21.31 -18.03 5.00
C ASN A 75 20.62 -19.25 4.35
N GLY A 76 20.76 -19.40 3.03
CA GLY A 76 20.18 -20.52 2.28
C GLY A 76 18.66 -20.43 2.09
N ILE A 77 18.06 -19.27 2.41
CA ILE A 77 16.63 -19.03 2.40
C ILE A 77 16.31 -17.99 1.30
N PRO A 78 15.65 -18.37 0.19
CA PRO A 78 15.25 -17.41 -0.84
C PRO A 78 14.15 -16.50 -0.28
N VAL A 79 14.30 -15.17 -0.42
CA VAL A 79 13.18 -14.25 -0.12
C VAL A 79 12.11 -14.34 -1.19
N VAL A 80 10.88 -13.99 -0.85
CA VAL A 80 9.79 -13.91 -1.81
C VAL A 80 9.90 -12.58 -2.54
N GLU A 81 10.17 -12.62 -3.84
CA GLU A 81 10.21 -11.43 -4.67
C GLU A 81 8.81 -11.17 -5.29
N PRO A 82 8.19 -10.01 -5.01
CA PRO A 82 6.88 -9.69 -5.57
C PRO A 82 6.99 -9.19 -7.01
N LEU A 83 6.05 -9.62 -7.85
CA LEU A 83 5.83 -9.02 -9.17
C LEU A 83 5.22 -7.61 -9.04
N GLU A 84 5.32 -6.80 -10.08
CA GLU A 84 4.62 -5.51 -10.10
C GLU A 84 3.10 -5.70 -10.05
N ILE A 85 2.42 -4.83 -9.31
CA ILE A 85 0.96 -4.83 -9.24
C ILE A 85 0.34 -4.28 -10.53
N SER A 86 -0.74 -4.91 -10.99
CA SER A 86 -1.45 -4.48 -12.20
C SER A 86 -2.35 -3.26 -11.96
N GLU A 87 -2.69 -2.52 -13.03
CA GLU A 87 -3.63 -1.39 -12.93
C GLU A 87 -5.03 -1.88 -12.53
N GLU A 88 -5.45 -3.08 -12.96
CA GLU A 88 -6.72 -3.69 -12.54
C GLU A 88 -6.77 -3.96 -11.03
N GLU A 89 -5.66 -4.37 -10.42
CA GLU A 89 -5.58 -4.59 -8.97
C GLU A 89 -5.56 -3.26 -8.21
N LEU A 90 -4.83 -2.26 -8.72
CA LEU A 90 -4.86 -0.93 -8.14
C LEU A 90 -6.26 -0.33 -8.15
N LEU A 91 -7.07 -0.58 -9.19
CA LEU A 91 -8.47 -0.15 -9.28
C LEU A 91 -9.40 -0.78 -8.23
N CYS A 92 -8.95 -1.80 -7.49
CA CYS A 92 -9.72 -2.37 -6.38
C CYS A 92 -9.75 -1.44 -5.14
N VAL A 93 -8.78 -0.53 -5.06
CA VAL A 93 -8.70 0.50 -4.01
C VAL A 93 -8.75 1.91 -4.55
N HIS A 94 -8.20 2.14 -5.74
CA HIS A 94 -8.05 3.46 -6.29
C HIS A 94 -9.14 3.82 -7.29
N SER A 95 -9.52 5.10 -7.29
CA SER A 95 -10.33 5.63 -8.38
C SER A 95 -9.51 5.73 -9.67
N GLN A 96 -10.14 5.48 -10.83
CA GLN A 96 -9.48 5.69 -12.13
C GLN A 96 -8.94 7.12 -12.27
N ALA A 97 -9.72 8.11 -11.80
CA ALA A 97 -9.32 9.52 -11.83
C ALA A 97 -8.02 9.78 -11.04
N TYR A 98 -7.87 9.13 -9.88
CA TYR A 98 -6.63 9.22 -9.10
C TYR A 98 -5.46 8.55 -9.82
N LEU A 99 -5.63 7.31 -10.31
CA LEU A 99 -4.57 6.63 -11.07
C LEU A 99 -4.15 7.40 -12.32
N ASP A 100 -5.09 8.05 -13.00
CA ASP A 100 -4.81 8.92 -14.15
C ASP A 100 -4.10 10.21 -13.73
N SER A 101 -4.40 10.77 -12.56
CA SER A 101 -3.70 11.95 -12.04
C SER A 101 -2.21 11.67 -11.79
N LEU A 102 -1.86 10.45 -11.38
CA LEU A 102 -0.47 10.02 -11.24
C LEU A 102 0.26 9.98 -12.58
N LYS A 103 -0.48 9.84 -13.70
CA LYS A 103 0.04 9.88 -15.08
C LYS A 103 0.17 11.30 -15.65
N LEU A 104 -0.10 12.35 -14.88
CA LEU A 104 -0.11 13.73 -15.40
C LEU A 104 0.79 14.69 -14.61
N MET A 105 1.50 14.20 -13.60
CA MET A 105 2.41 15.02 -12.78
C MET A 105 3.73 15.29 -13.54
N PRO A 106 3.98 16.51 -14.05
CA PRO A 106 5.14 16.81 -14.90
C PRO A 106 6.41 17.17 -14.11
N PHE A 107 6.29 17.47 -12.80
CA PHE A 107 7.37 18.01 -11.97
C PHE A 107 7.94 17.03 -10.94
N VAL A 108 7.28 15.90 -10.75
CA VAL A 108 7.85 14.75 -10.04
C VAL A 108 8.16 13.74 -11.13
N ASP A 109 9.41 13.31 -11.25
CA ASP A 109 9.82 12.36 -12.30
C ASP A 109 8.78 11.24 -12.35
N PHE A 110 8.14 11.09 -13.51
CA PHE A 110 7.03 10.18 -13.77
C PHE A 110 7.36 8.73 -13.35
N LYS A 111 8.66 8.43 -13.32
CA LYS A 111 9.27 7.17 -12.85
C LYS A 111 9.30 7.00 -11.33
N ILE A 112 8.93 8.01 -10.54
CA ILE A 112 8.90 7.96 -9.07
C ILE A 112 7.48 7.66 -8.55
N LEU A 113 6.42 8.19 -9.17
CA LEU A 113 5.02 7.95 -8.74
C LEU A 113 4.42 6.65 -9.29
N LYS A 114 4.71 6.28 -10.55
CA LYS A 114 4.52 4.92 -11.06
C LYS A 114 5.84 4.12 -10.96
N SER A 115 6.66 4.42 -9.97
CA SER A 115 7.91 3.71 -9.82
C SER A 115 7.64 2.22 -9.68
N PRO A 116 8.44 1.38 -10.36
CA PRO A 116 8.49 -0.04 -10.02
C PRO A 116 8.65 -0.26 -8.51
N PHE A 117 9.25 0.70 -7.79
CA PHE A 117 9.23 0.78 -6.34
C PHE A 117 7.83 0.66 -5.71
N HIS A 118 6.93 1.63 -5.95
CA HIS A 118 5.61 1.64 -5.29
C HIS A 118 4.77 0.45 -5.74
N ALA A 119 4.86 0.09 -7.02
CA ALA A 119 4.14 -1.06 -7.56
C ALA A 119 4.58 -2.38 -6.91
N SER A 120 5.89 -2.66 -6.86
CA SER A 120 6.42 -3.87 -6.22
C SER A 120 6.19 -3.86 -4.71
N CYS A 121 6.32 -2.71 -4.03
CA CYS A 121 6.03 -2.63 -2.58
C CYS A 121 4.56 -2.95 -2.28
N THR A 122 3.64 -2.44 -3.11
CA THR A 122 2.20 -2.66 -2.95
C THR A 122 1.85 -4.14 -3.15
N SER A 123 2.34 -4.74 -4.23
CA SER A 123 2.22 -6.19 -4.47
C SER A 123 2.83 -7.00 -3.33
N GLY A 124 3.99 -6.58 -2.82
CA GLY A 124 4.65 -7.20 -1.68
C GLY A 124 3.82 -7.20 -0.41
N THR A 125 3.02 -6.17 -0.16
CA THR A 125 2.11 -6.11 0.99
C THR A 125 0.96 -7.11 0.86
N ILE A 126 0.43 -7.30 -0.35
CA ILE A 126 -0.61 -8.31 -0.63
C ILE A 126 -0.04 -9.73 -0.48
N ILE A 127 1.14 -9.99 -1.04
CA ILE A 127 1.82 -11.29 -0.89
C ILE A 127 2.13 -11.56 0.58
N ALA A 128 2.61 -10.57 1.33
CA ALA A 128 2.82 -10.71 2.78
C ALA A 128 1.51 -11.03 3.51
N ALA A 129 0.40 -10.37 3.18
CA ALA A 129 -0.90 -10.68 3.78
C ALA A 129 -1.32 -12.14 3.53
N ARG A 130 -1.16 -12.63 2.28
CA ARG A 130 -1.39 -14.05 1.95
C ARG A 130 -0.50 -14.97 2.77
N LEU A 131 0.80 -14.72 2.80
CA LEU A 131 1.77 -15.50 3.57
C LEU A 131 1.45 -15.53 5.06
N ALA A 132 1.00 -14.41 5.62
CA ALA A 132 0.62 -14.32 7.02
C ALA A 132 -0.60 -15.20 7.33
N ILE A 133 -1.56 -15.31 6.42
CA ILE A 133 -2.72 -16.19 6.60
C ILE A 133 -2.32 -17.67 6.49
N GLU A 134 -1.42 -18.01 5.57
CA GLU A 134 -0.96 -19.38 5.37
C GLU A 134 0.02 -19.86 6.46
N ARG A 135 0.85 -18.95 7.02
CA ARG A 135 1.96 -19.29 7.91
C ARG A 135 1.89 -18.69 9.31
N GLY A 136 0.90 -17.84 9.57
CA GLY A 136 0.67 -17.15 10.85
C GLY A 136 1.28 -15.75 10.94
N TRP A 137 2.32 -15.43 10.15
CA TRP A 137 2.91 -14.09 10.07
C TRP A 137 3.72 -13.92 8.78
N ALA A 138 3.99 -12.67 8.38
CA ALA A 138 4.87 -12.32 7.27
C ALA A 138 5.37 -10.88 7.41
N ILE A 139 6.45 -10.56 6.70
CA ILE A 139 7.02 -9.21 6.65
C ILE A 139 7.18 -8.82 5.18
N ASN A 140 6.56 -7.70 4.77
CA ASN A 140 7.00 -6.98 3.58
C ASN A 140 7.99 -5.91 4.02
N LEU A 141 9.21 -5.92 3.48
CA LEU A 141 10.17 -4.88 3.83
C LEU A 141 9.74 -3.50 3.29
N GLY A 142 9.10 -3.45 2.11
CA GLY A 142 8.92 -2.25 1.31
C GLY A 142 7.72 -1.36 1.64
N GLY A 143 6.58 -1.97 1.97
CA GLY A 143 5.28 -1.32 2.07
C GLY A 143 5.04 -0.49 3.33
N GLY A 144 3.77 -0.32 3.69
CA GLY A 144 3.34 0.51 4.81
C GLY A 144 3.03 1.95 4.40
N PHE A 145 2.44 2.15 3.22
CA PHE A 145 2.16 3.47 2.66
C PHE A 145 0.89 4.08 3.28
N HIS A 146 0.98 4.38 4.57
CA HIS A 146 -0.16 4.74 5.42
C HIS A 146 -0.82 6.10 5.14
N HIS A 147 -0.22 6.95 4.30
CA HIS A 147 -0.78 8.25 3.94
C HIS A 147 -1.63 8.24 2.66
N CYS A 148 -1.61 7.14 1.88
CA CYS A 148 -2.41 7.04 0.67
C CYS A 148 -3.78 6.44 0.95
N CYS A 149 -4.83 7.07 0.43
CA CYS A 149 -6.20 6.56 0.39
C CYS A 149 -6.66 6.33 -1.06
N GLY A 150 -7.86 5.80 -1.25
CA GLY A 150 -8.35 5.40 -2.57
C GLY A 150 -8.36 6.50 -3.65
N ASP A 151 -8.45 7.77 -3.26
CA ASP A 151 -8.53 8.90 -4.20
C ASP A 151 -7.40 9.92 -4.07
N ARG A 152 -6.41 9.67 -3.20
CA ARG A 152 -5.34 10.63 -2.92
C ARG A 152 -4.08 9.97 -2.35
N GLY A 153 -2.92 10.44 -2.79
CA GLY A 153 -1.62 10.15 -2.18
C GLY A 153 -1.16 11.24 -1.22
N GLY A 154 -0.15 10.95 -0.40
CA GLY A 154 0.37 11.90 0.59
C GLY A 154 1.64 11.37 1.23
N GLY A 155 2.49 12.22 1.81
CA GLY A 155 3.69 11.80 2.54
C GLY A 155 4.51 10.69 1.87
N PHE A 156 4.81 10.85 0.58
CA PHE A 156 5.54 9.86 -0.26
C PHE A 156 4.82 8.54 -0.56
N CYS A 157 3.57 8.39 -0.13
CA CYS A 157 2.69 7.25 -0.38
C CYS A 157 1.85 7.49 -1.65
N ALA A 158 2.11 6.71 -2.71
CA ALA A 158 1.39 6.81 -3.98
C ALA A 158 0.26 5.79 -4.12
N TYR A 159 0.39 4.61 -3.52
CA TYR A 159 -0.61 3.55 -3.57
C TYR A 159 -1.02 3.12 -2.16
N ALA A 160 -2.30 2.82 -1.96
CA ALA A 160 -2.91 2.45 -0.69
C ALA A 160 -2.73 0.94 -0.43
N ASP A 161 -1.49 0.51 -0.24
CA ASP A 161 -1.13 -0.91 -0.11
C ASP A 161 -1.77 -1.58 1.12
N ILE A 162 -1.85 -0.87 2.25
CA ILE A 162 -2.52 -1.33 3.46
C ILE A 162 -4.01 -1.57 3.18
N THR A 163 -4.70 -0.58 2.59
CA THR A 163 -6.12 -0.70 2.23
C THR A 163 -6.36 -1.89 1.29
N LEU A 164 -5.46 -2.08 0.32
CA LEU A 164 -5.56 -3.15 -0.66
C LEU A 164 -5.35 -4.51 -0.03
N ALA A 165 -4.36 -4.66 0.85
CA ALA A 165 -4.09 -5.89 1.59
C ALA A 165 -5.26 -6.30 2.49
N VAL A 166 -5.88 -5.34 3.19
CA VAL A 166 -7.07 -5.59 4.03
C VAL A 166 -8.25 -6.05 3.18
N LYS A 167 -8.56 -5.33 2.10
CA LYS A 167 -9.65 -5.72 1.18
C LYS A 167 -9.40 -7.08 0.53
N PHE A 168 -8.16 -7.35 0.14
CA PHE A 168 -7.75 -8.64 -0.40
C PHE A 168 -7.97 -9.77 0.62
N ALA A 169 -7.46 -9.59 1.85
CA ALA A 169 -7.57 -10.60 2.91
C ALA A 169 -9.04 -10.94 3.21
N MET A 170 -9.89 -9.91 3.36
CA MET A 170 -11.32 -10.11 3.64
C MET A 170 -12.10 -10.69 2.46
N ALA A 171 -11.70 -10.40 1.21
CA ALA A 171 -12.39 -10.90 0.02
C ALA A 171 -12.08 -12.37 -0.30
N HIS A 172 -10.84 -12.83 -0.03
CA HIS A 172 -10.38 -14.15 -0.45
C HIS A 172 -10.30 -15.18 0.66
N PHE A 173 -10.21 -14.75 1.91
CA PHE A 173 -10.02 -15.66 3.03
C PHE A 173 -11.22 -15.58 3.95
N GLN A 174 -12.12 -16.56 3.85
CA GLN A 174 -13.35 -16.65 4.67
C GLN A 174 -13.09 -16.59 6.18
N LYS A 175 -11.88 -16.96 6.62
CA LYS A 175 -11.46 -16.88 8.03
C LYS A 175 -11.22 -15.45 8.51
N VAL A 176 -11.04 -14.49 7.61
CA VAL A 176 -10.77 -13.07 7.91
C VAL A 176 -12.09 -12.28 7.90
N SER A 177 -12.76 -12.25 9.05
CA SER A 177 -14.02 -11.51 9.24
C SER A 177 -13.85 -10.15 9.92
N ARG A 178 -12.69 -9.91 10.54
CA ARG A 178 -12.29 -8.67 11.20
C ARG A 178 -10.80 -8.47 11.04
N VAL A 179 -10.37 -7.21 10.97
CA VAL A 179 -8.96 -6.83 10.86
C VAL A 179 -8.65 -5.74 11.88
N MET A 180 -7.49 -5.85 12.52
CA MET A 180 -6.92 -4.80 13.35
C MET A 180 -5.68 -4.23 12.64
N ILE A 181 -5.65 -2.92 12.46
CA ILE A 181 -4.46 -2.19 11.99
C ILE A 181 -3.81 -1.57 13.22
N ILE A 182 -2.54 -1.89 13.44
CA ILE A 182 -1.70 -1.29 14.48
C ILE A 182 -0.65 -0.46 13.77
N ASP A 183 -0.69 0.85 13.97
CA ASP A 183 0.26 1.80 13.39
C ASP A 183 1.03 2.50 14.50
N LEU A 184 2.35 2.48 14.35
CA LEU A 184 3.33 3.01 15.30
C LEU A 184 4.30 3.97 14.58
N ASP A 185 3.99 4.37 13.35
CA ASP A 185 4.72 5.46 12.70
C ASP A 185 4.49 6.76 13.50
N ALA A 186 5.49 7.65 13.48
CA ALA A 186 5.38 8.93 14.18
C ALA A 186 4.27 9.83 13.59
N HIS A 187 3.94 9.65 12.31
CA HIS A 187 2.87 10.37 11.63
C HIS A 187 1.55 9.60 11.70
N GLN A 188 0.44 10.32 11.71
CA GLN A 188 -0.91 9.74 11.66
C GLN A 188 -1.11 8.92 10.38
N GLY A 189 -1.58 7.68 10.51
CA GLY A 189 -1.95 6.78 9.40
C GLY A 189 -3.27 7.15 8.74
N ASN A 190 -3.36 8.38 8.23
CA ASN A 190 -4.61 8.97 7.74
C ASN A 190 -5.19 8.31 6.48
N GLY A 191 -4.37 7.64 5.67
CA GLY A 191 -4.79 7.03 4.40
C GLY A 191 -5.77 5.88 4.60
N TYR A 192 -5.34 4.80 5.27
CA TYR A 192 -6.21 3.67 5.57
C TYR A 192 -7.32 4.06 6.57
N ALA A 193 -7.08 5.04 7.44
CA ALA A 193 -8.10 5.55 8.35
C ALA A 193 -9.27 6.16 7.59
N ARG A 194 -9.02 6.97 6.55
CA ARG A 194 -10.08 7.48 5.66
C ARG A 194 -10.83 6.37 4.94
N ASP A 195 -10.10 5.39 4.41
CA ASP A 195 -10.70 4.30 3.63
C ASP A 195 -11.60 3.39 4.50
N PHE A 196 -11.31 3.25 5.79
CA PHE A 196 -12.00 2.32 6.70
C PHE A 196 -12.81 2.96 7.83
N MET A 197 -12.88 4.30 7.94
CA MET A 197 -13.52 4.98 9.08
C MET A 197 -14.98 4.55 9.37
N ASN A 198 -15.72 4.07 8.36
CA ASN A 198 -17.10 3.63 8.49
C ASN A 198 -17.26 2.10 8.44
N ASN A 199 -16.18 1.35 8.57
CA ASN A 199 -16.20 -0.11 8.48
C ASN A 199 -16.08 -0.76 9.87
N ALA A 200 -17.20 -1.28 10.38
CA ALA A 200 -17.28 -1.93 11.69
C ALA A 200 -16.45 -3.23 11.83
N HIS A 201 -15.90 -3.75 10.73
CA HIS A 201 -15.01 -4.92 10.74
C HIS A 201 -13.53 -4.56 10.88
N ILE A 202 -13.19 -3.27 10.83
CA ILE A 202 -11.83 -2.77 10.91
C ILE A 202 -11.66 -2.00 12.22
N TYR A 203 -10.67 -2.39 13.01
CA TYR A 203 -10.25 -1.65 14.19
C TYR A 203 -8.90 -1.01 13.94
N ILE A 204 -8.76 0.27 14.23
CA ILE A 204 -7.52 1.03 14.04
C ILE A 204 -6.99 1.42 15.40
N PHE A 205 -5.73 1.08 15.66
CA PHE A 205 -4.95 1.56 16.78
C PHE A 205 -3.73 2.28 16.22
N ASP A 206 -3.75 3.61 16.29
CA ASP A 206 -2.71 4.48 15.73
C ASP A 206 -2.13 5.35 16.86
N VAL A 207 -0.81 5.31 17.02
CA VAL A 207 -0.07 6.08 18.02
C VAL A 207 0.93 7.00 17.32
N TYR A 208 0.55 8.27 17.18
CA TYR A 208 1.30 9.25 16.43
C TYR A 208 1.50 10.56 17.21
N ASN A 209 2.45 11.37 16.76
CA ASN A 209 2.63 12.72 17.25
C ASN A 209 1.64 13.67 16.54
N LYS A 210 0.66 14.18 17.29
CA LYS A 210 -0.37 15.09 16.74
C LYS A 210 0.15 16.43 16.22
N ASP A 211 1.37 16.82 16.58
CA ASP A 211 1.94 18.13 16.24
C ASP A 211 2.78 18.11 14.95
N ILE A 212 2.84 16.97 14.25
CA ILE A 212 3.54 16.82 12.96
C ILE A 212 2.56 16.43 11.84
N TYR A 213 3.03 16.43 10.58
CA TYR A 213 2.25 16.00 9.42
C TYR A 213 1.50 14.68 9.71
N PRO A 214 0.24 14.47 9.25
CA PRO A 214 -0.53 15.24 8.26
C PRO A 214 -1.53 16.26 8.83
N ASN A 215 -1.76 16.32 10.15
CA ASN A 215 -2.81 17.12 10.77
C ASN A 215 -4.22 16.84 10.22
N ASP A 216 -4.54 15.57 9.95
CA ASP A 216 -5.81 15.19 9.35
C ASP A 216 -6.92 15.12 10.41
N ALA A 217 -7.70 16.19 10.52
CA ALA A 217 -8.78 16.28 11.50
C ALA A 217 -10.01 15.40 11.19
N TYR A 218 -10.09 14.83 9.97
CA TYR A 218 -11.22 14.00 9.56
C TYR A 218 -10.95 12.52 9.82
N ALA A 219 -9.71 12.07 9.63
CA ALA A 219 -9.29 10.69 9.83
C ALA A 219 -8.92 10.44 11.31
N LYS A 220 -9.92 10.31 12.19
CA LYS A 220 -9.72 10.09 13.63
C LYS A 220 -10.00 8.67 14.06
#